data_AF-U6GF14-F1
#
_entry.id   AF-U6GF14-F1
#
_cell.length_a   1.000
_cell.length_b   1.000
_cell.length_c   1.000
_cell.angle_alpha   90.00
_cell.angle_beta   90.00
_cell.angle_gamma   90.00
#
_symmetry.space_group_name_H-M   'P 1'
#
loop_
_entity.id
_entity.type
_entity.pdbx_description
1 polymer ?
#
loop_
_entity_poly.entity_id
_entity_poly.type
_entity_poly.pdbx_seq_one_letter_code
_entity_poly.pdbx_strand_id
1 'polypeptide(L)'
;MSAKGPQDTEKPVTEGESSESEELHTLEQLHSKAQEEVEALRELLEKTRRGRIKVQLETAMLSRIREATQKCSDKLELILKKEDGEASVEKAAHLEELAGYDNRVHVLEVQGTLEEEAQLTSTQLLLAAADKYFQETLASTQARSTEFKATTLKEAEEIKEEVEVLRKTLDQELEQSLDLHESVALLEVEEQKNCHKNKLKAFNEEALSRLKAYYEDITRDNLQLVKKLRAENERMSANNKRLKKEIDVMAAQNAKIREPLKEQEALKARLKVQLRFVEKDKLVLRNLKRRNQMMEENIKNARMEVRNLEHQKKAIGRSIGQLQQSLRDVHQETSAGSAAHGALLRLQATETLAKLDSSFQRIQSTQSCPNLPPGVSSAICELIQQTITDHNQCERDLKEELRRCIEAYNDMLVFMRHRLDELNVPHSSIKAKSIVYEQTQGMPDIGDESVSASETAPDGKDTTVNQESGQASVEWKERADGSVATGSLTGASIDRESVPKSCSHPSGWAITYPTAKGSDNIHLGQVTLRRLTGS
;
A
#
# COMPACT_ATOMS: atom_id res chain seq x y z
N MET A 1 15.31 44.09 -19.89
CA MET A 1 14.08 44.10 -20.70
C MET A 1 13.31 42.85 -20.34
N SER A 2 12.46 42.95 -19.31
CA SER A 2 10.98 42.99 -19.37
C SER A 2 10.42 41.63 -18.97
N ALA A 3 10.00 41.38 -17.73
CA ALA A 3 8.89 41.96 -16.94
C ALA A 3 7.52 41.31 -17.24
N LYS A 4 6.91 40.81 -16.16
CA LYS A 4 5.50 40.40 -15.87
C LYS A 4 5.51 38.99 -15.26
N GLY A 5 5.13 38.73 -14.01
CA GLY A 5 4.35 39.48 -13.03
C GLY A 5 3.41 38.46 -12.37
N PRO A 6 3.53 38.16 -11.06
CA PRO A 6 2.55 37.38 -10.32
C PRO A 6 1.49 38.34 -9.75
N GLN A 7 0.21 37.98 -9.83
CA GLN A 7 -0.86 38.68 -9.13
C GLN A 7 -1.25 37.91 -7.87
N ASP A 8 -1.13 38.61 -6.75
CA ASP A 8 -1.77 38.37 -5.46
C ASP A 8 -3.29 38.48 -5.55
N THR A 9 -4.00 37.72 -4.71
CA THR A 9 -5.20 38.05 -3.91
C THR A 9 -5.72 36.71 -3.35
N GLU A 10 -6.28 36.54 -2.16
CA GLU A 10 -6.56 37.34 -0.97
C GLU A 10 -6.93 36.27 0.08
N LYS A 11 -6.52 36.45 1.35
CA LYS A 11 -7.14 35.77 2.48
C LYS A 11 -8.54 36.36 2.69
N PRO A 12 -9.47 35.58 3.27
CA PRO A 12 -10.07 36.08 4.50
C PRO A 12 -10.25 35.02 5.60
N VAL A 13 -10.03 35.49 6.83
CA VAL A 13 -10.83 35.26 8.04
C VAL A 13 -10.96 33.83 8.56
N THR A 14 -10.19 33.57 9.62
CA THR A 14 -10.16 32.37 10.44
C THR A 14 -10.80 32.66 11.79
N GLU A 15 -12.12 32.50 11.87
CA GLU A 15 -12.85 32.21 13.11
C GLU A 15 -13.89 31.12 12.79
N GLY A 16 -13.38 29.98 12.28
CA GLY A 16 -14.16 28.78 11.93
C GLY A 16 -13.32 27.50 11.81
N GLU A 17 -11.99 27.58 11.98
CA GLU A 17 -11.03 26.52 11.63
C GLU A 17 -11.13 25.23 12.45
N SER A 18 -11.90 25.22 13.56
CA SER A 18 -12.19 24.00 14.32
C SER A 18 -13.24 23.12 13.62
N SER A 19 -14.19 23.70 12.89
CA SER A 19 -15.24 22.94 12.19
C SER A 19 -14.77 22.51 10.81
N GLU A 20 -14.08 23.39 10.08
CA GLU A 20 -13.58 23.09 8.74
C GLU A 20 -12.45 22.04 8.71
N SER A 21 -11.63 21.98 9.77
CA SER A 21 -10.59 20.95 9.89
C SER A 21 -11.17 19.57 10.24
N GLU A 22 -12.23 19.53 11.06
CA GLU A 22 -13.00 18.31 11.31
C GLU A 22 -13.73 17.84 10.05
N GLU A 23 -14.34 18.76 9.29
CA GLU A 23 -14.96 18.47 8.00
C GLU A 23 -13.94 17.97 6.97
N LEU A 24 -12.76 18.58 6.87
CA LEU A 24 -11.65 18.07 6.03
C LEU A 24 -11.19 16.67 6.46
N HIS A 25 -11.09 16.42 7.76
CA HIS A 25 -10.69 15.10 8.24
C HIS A 25 -11.75 14.03 7.96
N THR A 26 -13.04 14.37 8.11
CA THR A 26 -14.14 13.46 7.71
C THR A 26 -14.17 13.22 6.20
N LEU A 27 -13.87 14.23 5.38
CA LEU A 27 -13.74 14.09 3.93
C LEU A 27 -12.54 13.24 3.53
N GLU A 28 -11.39 13.37 4.20
CA GLU A 28 -10.23 12.49 3.99
C GLU A 28 -10.53 11.04 4.38
N GLN A 29 -11.24 10.81 5.48
CA GLN A 29 -11.68 9.48 5.88
C GLN A 29 -12.67 8.87 4.87
N LEU A 30 -13.61 9.66 4.35
CA LEU A 30 -14.52 9.23 3.29
C LEU A 30 -13.79 8.95 1.98
N HIS A 31 -12.78 9.77 1.63
CA HIS A 31 -11.94 9.54 0.46
C HIS A 31 -11.10 8.26 0.61
N SER A 32 -10.53 8.01 1.79
CA SER A 32 -9.81 6.76 2.10
C SER A 32 -10.73 5.54 1.97
N LYS A 33 -11.94 5.61 2.54
CA LYS A 33 -12.94 4.54 2.39
C LYS A 33 -13.36 4.33 0.94
N ALA A 34 -13.58 5.40 0.19
CA ALA A 34 -13.89 5.31 -1.24
C ALA A 34 -12.72 4.72 -2.05
N GLN A 35 -11.47 5.03 -1.69
CA GLN A 35 -10.29 4.43 -2.31
C GLN A 35 -10.18 2.94 -1.98
N GLU A 36 -10.41 2.54 -0.73
CA GLU A 36 -10.45 1.13 -0.31
C GLU A 36 -11.55 0.36 -1.05
N GLU A 37 -12.74 0.93 -1.20
CA GLU A 37 -13.83 0.33 -1.98
C GLU A 37 -13.47 0.19 -3.47
N VAL A 38 -12.81 1.20 -4.06
CA VAL A 38 -12.32 1.13 -5.45
C VAL A 38 -11.24 0.06 -5.60
N GLU A 39 -10.33 -0.08 -4.65
CA GLU A 39 -9.32 -1.14 -4.64
C GLU A 39 -9.94 -2.53 -4.48
N ALA A 40 -10.91 -2.68 -3.58
CA ALA A 40 -11.66 -3.92 -3.39
C ALA A 40 -12.43 -4.31 -4.67
N LEU A 41 -13.05 -3.34 -5.36
CA LEU A 41 -13.73 -3.56 -6.64
C LEU A 41 -12.74 -3.94 -7.76
N ARG A 42 -11.55 -3.34 -7.79
CA ARG A 42 -10.48 -3.71 -8.73
C ARG A 42 -10.01 -5.14 -8.48
N GLU A 43 -9.82 -5.53 -7.22
CA GLU A 43 -9.42 -6.89 -6.85
C GLU A 43 -10.50 -7.92 -7.20
N LEU A 44 -11.78 -7.62 -6.93
CA LEU A 44 -12.92 -8.43 -7.37
C LEU A 44 -12.95 -8.58 -8.89
N LEU A 45 -12.72 -7.49 -9.63
CA LEU A 45 -12.69 -7.51 -11.09
C LEU A 45 -11.54 -8.35 -11.63
N GLU A 46 -10.35 -8.27 -11.03
CA GLU A 46 -9.23 -9.16 -11.37
C GLU A 46 -9.52 -10.62 -11.04
N LYS A 47 -10.10 -10.91 -9.88
CA LYS A 47 -10.48 -12.26 -9.48
C LYS A 47 -11.49 -12.85 -10.46
N THR A 48 -12.45 -12.05 -10.91
CA THR A 48 -13.43 -12.44 -11.93
C THR A 48 -12.79 -12.67 -13.30
N ARG A 49 -11.82 -11.84 -13.70
CA ARG A 49 -11.03 -12.04 -14.93
C ARG A 49 -10.22 -13.33 -14.87
N ARG A 50 -9.51 -13.59 -13.76
CA ARG A 50 -8.78 -14.84 -13.53
C ARG A 50 -9.71 -16.05 -13.59
N GLY A 51 -10.89 -15.95 -12.96
CA GLY A 51 -11.93 -16.98 -13.03
C GLY A 51 -12.40 -17.26 -14.46
N ARG A 52 -12.66 -16.22 -15.26
CA ARG A 52 -13.06 -16.36 -16.66
C ARG A 52 -11.99 -17.05 -17.51
N ILE A 53 -10.71 -16.67 -17.34
CA ILE A 53 -9.58 -17.30 -18.04
C ILE A 53 -9.48 -18.78 -17.65
N LYS A 54 -9.62 -19.10 -16.36
CA LYS A 54 -9.60 -20.51 -15.89
C LYS A 54 -10.71 -21.33 -16.55
N VAL A 55 -11.95 -20.83 -16.56
CA VAL A 55 -13.08 -21.52 -17.19
C VAL A 55 -12.86 -21.67 -18.70
N GLN A 56 -12.30 -20.67 -19.38
CA GLN A 56 -11.97 -20.77 -20.80
C GLN A 56 -10.93 -21.86 -21.08
N LEU A 57 -9.89 -21.97 -20.24
CA LEU A 57 -8.87 -23.02 -20.35
C LEU A 57 -9.47 -24.41 -20.08
N GLU A 58 -10.30 -24.55 -19.05
CA GLU A 58 -11.01 -25.80 -18.75
C GLU A 58 -11.94 -26.19 -19.90
N THR A 59 -12.67 -25.23 -20.49
CA THR A 59 -13.55 -25.47 -21.64
C THR A 59 -12.75 -25.92 -22.86
N ALA A 60 -11.61 -25.28 -23.16
CA ALA A 60 -10.73 -25.67 -24.25
C ALA A 60 -10.12 -27.06 -24.04
N MET A 61 -9.72 -27.39 -22.80
CA MET A 61 -9.22 -28.72 -22.45
C MET A 61 -10.30 -29.78 -22.62
N LEU A 62 -11.52 -29.53 -22.14
CA LEU A 62 -12.66 -30.44 -22.30
C LEU A 62 -13.03 -30.63 -23.78
N SER A 63 -13.00 -29.58 -24.60
CA SER A 63 -13.20 -29.70 -26.06
C SER A 63 -12.14 -30.58 -26.71
N ARG A 64 -10.86 -30.41 -26.34
CA ARG A 64 -9.77 -31.25 -26.86
C ARG A 64 -9.89 -32.71 -26.43
N ILE A 65 -10.32 -32.97 -25.20
CA ILE A 65 -10.62 -34.32 -24.71
C ILE A 65 -11.78 -34.92 -25.51
N ARG A 66 -12.89 -34.18 -25.70
CA ARG A 66 -14.02 -34.65 -26.50
C ARG A 66 -13.62 -34.98 -27.93
N GLU A 67 -12.84 -34.13 -28.60
CA GLU A 67 -12.34 -34.40 -29.95
C GLU A 67 -11.46 -35.65 -30.01
N ALA A 68 -10.57 -35.85 -29.03
CA ALA A 68 -9.74 -37.04 -28.96
C ALA A 68 -10.58 -38.31 -28.72
N THR A 69 -11.60 -38.21 -27.87
CA THR A 69 -12.52 -39.31 -27.56
C THR A 69 -13.35 -39.67 -28.80
N GLN A 70 -13.87 -38.67 -29.52
CA GLN A 70 -14.58 -38.87 -30.78
C GLN A 70 -13.71 -39.56 -31.82
N LYS A 71 -12.48 -39.10 -32.03
CA LYS A 71 -11.53 -39.74 -32.96
C LYS A 71 -11.21 -41.20 -32.59
N CYS A 72 -11.19 -41.53 -31.30
CA CYS A 72 -11.02 -42.92 -30.86
C CYS A 72 -12.27 -43.76 -31.15
N SER A 73 -13.47 -43.19 -30.90
CA SER A 73 -14.74 -43.82 -31.24
C SER A 73 -14.87 -44.09 -32.74
N ASP A 74 -14.57 -43.10 -33.59
CA ASP A 74 -14.65 -43.23 -35.05
C ASP A 74 -13.67 -44.30 -35.57
N LYS A 75 -12.48 -44.40 -34.96
CA LYS A 75 -11.51 -45.47 -35.28
C LYS A 75 -12.03 -46.85 -34.88
N LEU A 76 -12.65 -46.98 -33.71
CA LEU A 76 -13.24 -48.25 -33.27
C LEU A 76 -14.40 -48.66 -34.18
N GLU A 77 -15.26 -47.73 -34.60
CA GLU A 77 -16.32 -48.02 -35.58
C GLU A 77 -15.76 -48.50 -36.92
N LEU A 78 -14.66 -47.91 -37.40
CA LEU A 78 -14.00 -48.36 -38.63
C LEU A 78 -13.41 -49.76 -38.49
N ILE A 79 -12.83 -50.09 -37.33
CA ILE A 79 -12.31 -51.44 -37.06
C ILE A 79 -13.46 -52.44 -37.04
N LEU A 80 -14.56 -52.14 -36.33
CA LEU A 80 -15.74 -53.01 -36.28
C LEU A 80 -16.33 -53.25 -37.68
N LYS A 81 -16.49 -52.20 -38.50
CA LYS A 81 -16.96 -52.35 -39.89
C LYS A 81 -16.05 -53.23 -40.75
N LYS A 82 -14.74 -53.18 -40.49
CA LYS A 82 -13.77 -54.02 -41.19
C LYS A 82 -13.88 -55.48 -40.75
N GLU A 83 -13.96 -55.73 -39.45
CA GLU A 83 -14.13 -57.08 -38.88
C GLU A 83 -15.47 -57.70 -39.31
N ASP A 84 -16.56 -56.94 -39.33
CA ASP A 84 -17.87 -57.39 -39.85
C ASP A 84 -17.78 -57.77 -41.34
N GLY A 85 -17.01 -57.01 -42.13
CA GLY A 85 -16.74 -57.31 -43.54
C GLY A 85 -15.95 -58.61 -43.71
N GLU A 86 -14.87 -58.79 -42.95
CA GLU A 86 -14.06 -60.01 -42.96
C GLU A 86 -14.87 -61.24 -42.54
N ALA A 87 -15.67 -61.13 -41.47
CA ALA A 87 -16.56 -62.20 -41.01
C ALA A 87 -17.65 -62.54 -42.04
N SER A 88 -18.13 -61.57 -42.81
CA SER A 88 -19.08 -61.81 -43.91
C SER A 88 -18.43 -62.56 -45.08
N VAL A 89 -17.17 -62.26 -45.41
CA VAL A 89 -16.43 -62.95 -46.46
C VAL A 89 -16.14 -64.39 -46.07
N GLU A 90 -15.75 -64.62 -44.82
CA GLU A 90 -15.47 -65.96 -44.29
C GLU A 90 -16.74 -66.83 -44.26
N LYS A 91 -17.89 -66.26 -43.85
CA LYS A 91 -19.19 -66.94 -43.94
C LYS A 91 -19.56 -67.30 -45.38
N ALA A 92 -19.30 -66.44 -46.35
CA ALA A 92 -19.57 -66.72 -47.76
C ALA A 92 -18.69 -67.86 -48.29
N ALA A 93 -17.41 -67.89 -47.94
CA ALA A 93 -16.49 -68.97 -48.31
C ALA A 93 -16.94 -70.33 -47.75
N HIS A 94 -17.35 -70.38 -46.48
CA HIS A 94 -17.87 -71.61 -45.88
C HIS A 94 -19.17 -72.11 -46.52
N LEU A 95 -20.06 -71.20 -46.95
CA LEU A 95 -21.27 -71.59 -47.68
C LEU A 95 -20.95 -72.18 -49.06
N GLU A 96 -19.93 -71.65 -49.74
CA GLU A 96 -19.46 -72.18 -51.02
C GLU A 96 -18.83 -73.57 -50.88
N GLU A 97 -18.05 -73.79 -49.82
CA GLU A 97 -17.51 -75.13 -49.48
C GLU A 97 -18.63 -76.15 -49.22
N LEU A 98 -19.66 -75.77 -48.46
CA LEU A 98 -20.83 -76.62 -48.19
C LEU A 98 -21.57 -77.01 -49.48
N ALA A 99 -21.76 -76.07 -50.42
CA ALA A 99 -22.34 -76.37 -51.72
C ALA A 99 -21.47 -77.34 -52.55
N GLY A 100 -20.14 -77.26 -52.40
CA GLY A 100 -19.20 -78.21 -52.99
C GLY A 100 -19.35 -79.63 -52.44
N TYR A 101 -19.60 -79.76 -51.13
CA TYR A 101 -19.86 -81.06 -50.49
C TYR A 101 -21.19 -81.67 -50.95
N ASP A 102 -22.27 -80.90 -51.03
CA ASP A 102 -23.58 -81.38 -51.50
C ASP A 102 -23.52 -81.92 -52.94
N ASN A 103 -22.83 -81.22 -53.84
CA ASN A 103 -22.66 -81.67 -55.22
C ASN A 103 -21.90 -82.99 -55.31
N ARG A 104 -20.94 -83.22 -54.41
CA ARG A 104 -20.13 -84.46 -54.40
C ARG A 104 -20.90 -85.65 -53.85
N VAL A 105 -21.77 -85.43 -52.87
CA VAL A 105 -22.69 -86.46 -52.37
C VAL A 105 -23.64 -86.91 -53.49
N HIS A 106 -24.21 -85.96 -54.25
CA HIS A 106 -25.15 -86.29 -55.33
C HIS A 106 -24.50 -87.13 -56.46
N VAL A 107 -23.24 -86.86 -56.81
CA VAL A 107 -22.50 -87.64 -57.83
C VAL A 107 -22.28 -89.09 -57.39
N LEU A 108 -22.00 -89.32 -56.10
CA LEU A 108 -21.77 -90.66 -55.56
C LEU A 108 -23.07 -91.49 -55.50
N GLU A 109 -24.21 -90.86 -55.22
CA GLU A 109 -25.52 -91.53 -55.24
C GLU A 109 -25.90 -92.04 -56.64
N VAL A 110 -25.62 -91.25 -57.69
CA VAL A 110 -25.92 -91.66 -59.08
C VAL A 110 -25.04 -92.83 -59.53
N GLN A 111 -23.78 -92.88 -59.09
CA GLN A 111 -22.88 -94.00 -59.41
C GLN A 111 -23.33 -95.32 -58.78
N GLY A 112 -23.82 -95.31 -57.54
CA GLY A 112 -24.32 -96.53 -56.87
C GLY A 112 -25.51 -97.17 -57.57
N THR A 113 -26.42 -96.37 -58.13
CA THR A 113 -27.62 -96.88 -58.82
C THR A 113 -27.34 -97.58 -60.15
N LEU A 114 -26.22 -97.27 -60.83
CA LEU A 114 -25.87 -97.85 -62.12
C LEU A 114 -25.18 -99.22 -62.00
N GLU A 115 -24.50 -99.47 -60.88
CA GLU A 115 -23.77 -100.73 -60.64
C GLU A 115 -24.71 -101.87 -60.22
N GLU A 116 -25.82 -101.56 -59.55
CA GLU A 116 -26.82 -102.55 -59.14
C GLU A 116 -27.66 -103.08 -60.34
N GLU A 117 -27.91 -102.26 -61.37
CA GLU A 117 -28.66 -102.67 -62.57
C GLU A 117 -27.85 -103.60 -63.50
N ALA A 118 -26.52 -103.51 -63.49
CA ALA A 118 -25.63 -104.31 -64.34
C ALA A 118 -25.49 -105.78 -63.88
N GLN A 119 -25.64 -106.06 -62.59
CA GLN A 119 -25.43 -107.40 -62.04
C GLN A 119 -26.66 -108.33 -62.17
N LEU A 120 -27.86 -107.76 -62.32
CA LEU A 120 -29.13 -108.49 -62.38
C LEU A 120 -29.45 -109.11 -63.76
N THR A 121 -28.80 -108.64 -64.83
CA THR A 121 -29.04 -109.10 -66.22
C THR A 121 -28.12 -110.25 -66.66
N SER A 122 -26.96 -110.42 -66.02
CA SER A 122 -25.97 -111.44 -66.40
C SER A 122 -26.29 -112.85 -65.89
N THR A 123 -27.00 -112.97 -64.76
CA THR A 123 -27.23 -114.25 -64.07
C THR A 123 -28.43 -115.06 -64.58
N GLN A 124 -29.28 -114.48 -65.44
CA GLN A 124 -30.51 -115.14 -65.93
C GLN A 124 -30.34 -115.98 -67.21
N LEU A 125 -29.21 -115.89 -67.92
CA LEU A 125 -29.03 -116.51 -69.26
C LEU A 125 -28.27 -117.86 -69.28
N LEU A 126 -27.61 -118.26 -68.19
CA LEU A 126 -26.69 -119.41 -68.18
C LEU A 126 -27.30 -120.74 -67.68
N LEU A 127 -28.51 -120.72 -67.11
CA LEU A 127 -29.15 -121.92 -66.52
C LEU A 127 -30.04 -122.74 -67.47
N ALA A 128 -30.29 -122.29 -68.70
CA ALA A 128 -31.28 -122.92 -69.60
C ALA A 128 -30.67 -123.84 -70.69
N ALA A 129 -29.34 -123.92 -70.84
CA ALA A 129 -28.69 -124.60 -71.97
C ALA A 129 -28.14 -126.01 -71.69
N ALA A 130 -28.12 -126.47 -70.42
CA ALA A 130 -27.35 -127.66 -70.02
C ALA A 130 -28.13 -129.00 -70.05
N ASP A 131 -29.47 -129.01 -70.09
CA ASP A 131 -30.24 -130.23 -69.82
C ASP A 131 -30.72 -131.03 -71.06
N LYS A 132 -30.42 -130.61 -72.30
CA LYS A 132 -31.06 -131.20 -73.50
C LYS A 132 -30.21 -132.19 -74.31
N TYR A 133 -28.91 -132.34 -74.05
CA TYR A 133 -28.02 -133.16 -74.91
C TYR A 133 -27.59 -134.51 -74.32
N PHE A 134 -28.02 -134.85 -73.10
CA PHE A 134 -27.38 -135.91 -72.30
C PHE A 134 -28.07 -137.30 -72.30
N GLN A 135 -29.21 -137.49 -72.96
CA GLN A 135 -29.97 -138.76 -72.87
C GLN A 135 -30.01 -139.65 -74.12
N GLU A 136 -29.55 -139.21 -75.30
CA GLU A 136 -29.89 -139.91 -76.55
C GLU A 136 -28.77 -140.77 -77.17
N THR A 137 -27.53 -140.69 -76.67
CA THR A 137 -26.36 -141.32 -77.32
C THR A 137 -25.79 -142.54 -76.58
N LEU A 138 -26.45 -143.00 -75.51
CA LEU A 138 -25.92 -143.98 -74.55
C LEU A 138 -26.00 -145.46 -74.94
N ALA A 139 -26.61 -145.85 -76.07
CA ALA A 139 -26.96 -147.26 -76.30
C ALA A 139 -26.22 -148.01 -77.43
N SER A 140 -25.51 -147.37 -78.36
CA SER A 140 -25.07 -148.07 -79.59
C SER A 140 -23.57 -148.35 -79.75
N THR A 141 -22.70 -147.94 -78.82
CA THR A 141 -21.24 -148.08 -78.97
C THR A 141 -20.57 -148.88 -77.85
N GLN A 142 -21.36 -149.68 -77.12
CA GLN A 142 -20.92 -150.48 -75.96
C GLN A 142 -19.95 -151.63 -76.31
N ALA A 143 -19.67 -151.91 -77.59
CA ALA A 143 -18.75 -152.97 -78.02
C ALA A 143 -17.43 -152.49 -78.66
N ARG A 144 -17.28 -151.18 -78.95
CA ARG A 144 -15.95 -150.55 -79.23
C ARG A 144 -15.34 -149.89 -77.97
N SER A 145 -15.99 -150.13 -76.83
CA SER A 145 -15.89 -149.39 -75.57
C SER A 145 -14.72 -149.76 -74.67
N THR A 146 -13.82 -150.67 -75.05
CA THR A 146 -12.66 -151.02 -74.19
C THR A 146 -11.35 -150.56 -74.82
N GLU A 147 -11.22 -150.64 -76.14
CA GLU A 147 -10.03 -150.16 -76.86
C GLU A 147 -10.12 -148.66 -77.15
N PHE A 148 -11.31 -148.14 -77.52
CA PHE A 148 -11.52 -146.68 -77.63
C PHE A 148 -11.49 -146.00 -76.25
N LYS A 149 -11.87 -146.68 -75.15
CA LYS A 149 -11.70 -146.13 -73.79
C LYS A 149 -10.22 -145.99 -73.41
N ALA A 150 -9.35 -146.90 -73.83
CA ALA A 150 -7.93 -146.80 -73.52
C ALA A 150 -7.22 -145.69 -74.34
N THR A 151 -7.62 -145.48 -75.60
CA THR A 151 -7.07 -144.39 -76.42
C THR A 151 -7.71 -143.04 -76.10
N THR A 152 -9.02 -142.98 -75.83
CA THR A 152 -9.68 -141.73 -75.40
C THR A 152 -9.38 -141.35 -73.96
N LEU A 153 -9.05 -142.29 -73.05
CA LEU A 153 -8.55 -141.92 -71.73
C LEU A 153 -7.15 -141.31 -71.83
N LYS A 154 -6.28 -141.82 -72.71
CA LYS A 154 -4.97 -141.22 -72.96
C LYS A 154 -5.07 -139.86 -73.65
N GLU A 155 -5.88 -139.74 -74.71
CA GLU A 155 -6.12 -138.45 -75.37
C GLU A 155 -6.85 -137.45 -74.44
N ALA A 156 -7.77 -137.91 -73.58
CA ALA A 156 -8.40 -137.05 -72.59
C ALA A 156 -7.48 -136.70 -71.41
N GLU A 157 -6.52 -137.55 -71.05
CA GLU A 157 -5.46 -137.24 -70.09
C GLU A 157 -4.47 -136.24 -70.69
N GLU A 158 -4.03 -136.42 -71.94
CA GLU A 158 -3.18 -135.46 -72.67
C GLU A 158 -3.90 -134.11 -72.87
N ILE A 159 -5.18 -134.10 -73.25
CA ILE A 159 -5.97 -132.86 -73.35
C ILE A 159 -6.20 -132.23 -71.98
N LYS A 160 -6.39 -133.02 -70.91
CA LYS A 160 -6.50 -132.46 -69.54
C LYS A 160 -5.17 -131.87 -69.08
N GLU A 161 -4.06 -132.52 -69.37
CA GLU A 161 -2.72 -132.01 -69.08
C GLU A 161 -2.43 -130.74 -69.88
N GLU A 162 -2.79 -130.70 -71.18
CA GLU A 162 -2.64 -129.52 -72.03
C GLU A 162 -3.54 -128.37 -71.60
N VAL A 163 -4.80 -128.64 -71.22
CA VAL A 163 -5.72 -127.66 -70.64
C VAL A 163 -5.24 -127.20 -69.26
N GLU A 164 -4.68 -128.08 -68.44
CA GLU A 164 -4.06 -127.68 -67.17
C GLU A 164 -2.83 -126.80 -67.37
N VAL A 165 -1.98 -127.10 -68.35
CA VAL A 165 -0.82 -126.28 -68.69
C VAL A 165 -1.27 -124.93 -69.21
N LEU A 166 -2.23 -124.89 -70.14
CA LEU A 166 -2.81 -123.65 -70.67
C LEU A 166 -3.50 -122.82 -69.58
N ARG A 167 -4.19 -123.47 -68.65
CA ARG A 167 -4.80 -122.80 -67.50
C ARG A 167 -3.73 -122.22 -66.57
N LYS A 168 -2.68 -122.99 -66.26
CA LYS A 168 -1.55 -122.51 -65.44
C LYS A 168 -0.81 -121.36 -66.12
N THR A 169 -0.62 -121.39 -67.44
CA THR A 169 0.00 -120.27 -68.17
C THR A 169 -0.90 -119.05 -68.21
N LEU A 170 -2.21 -119.23 -68.40
CA LEU A 170 -3.18 -118.14 -68.37
C LEU A 170 -3.30 -117.52 -66.98
N ASP A 171 -3.33 -118.34 -65.92
CA ASP A 171 -3.35 -117.89 -64.54
C ASP A 171 -2.06 -117.11 -64.20
N GLN A 172 -0.89 -117.58 -64.68
CA GLN A 172 0.38 -116.86 -64.54
C GLN A 172 0.43 -115.54 -65.32
N GLU A 173 -0.10 -115.50 -66.54
CA GLU A 173 -0.20 -114.27 -67.34
C GLU A 173 -1.17 -113.28 -66.69
N LEU A 174 -2.28 -113.76 -66.12
CA LEU A 174 -3.24 -112.94 -65.40
C LEU A 174 -2.62 -112.37 -64.12
N GLU A 175 -1.94 -113.18 -63.31
CA GLU A 175 -1.20 -112.73 -62.13
C GLU A 175 -0.15 -111.67 -62.51
N GLN A 176 0.66 -111.93 -63.53
CA GLN A 176 1.65 -110.96 -64.01
C GLN A 176 1.01 -109.66 -64.51
N SER A 177 -0.15 -109.74 -65.17
CA SER A 177 -0.87 -108.55 -65.63
C SER A 177 -1.45 -107.73 -64.48
N LEU A 178 -1.95 -108.39 -63.44
CA LEU A 178 -2.49 -107.76 -62.23
C LEU A 178 -1.37 -107.13 -61.40
N ASP A 179 -0.26 -107.83 -61.21
CA ASP A 179 0.93 -107.30 -60.53
C ASP A 179 1.50 -106.08 -61.26
N LEU A 180 1.51 -106.11 -62.59
CA LEU A 180 1.97 -104.98 -63.39
C LEU A 180 1.01 -103.80 -63.30
N HIS A 181 -0.30 -104.04 -63.29
CA HIS A 181 -1.31 -103.00 -63.09
C HIS A 181 -1.21 -102.38 -61.68
N GLU A 182 -1.03 -103.20 -60.63
CA GLU A 182 -0.81 -102.72 -59.27
C GLU A 182 0.48 -101.91 -59.17
N SER A 183 1.57 -102.39 -59.77
CA SER A 183 2.84 -101.66 -59.81
C SER A 183 2.71 -100.31 -60.53
N VAL A 184 1.97 -100.23 -61.63
CA VAL A 184 1.74 -98.98 -62.36
C VAL A 184 0.90 -98.02 -61.51
N ALA A 185 -0.21 -98.50 -60.91
CA ALA A 185 -1.04 -97.70 -60.04
C ALA A 185 -0.25 -97.16 -58.82
N LEU A 186 0.61 -97.98 -58.21
CA LEU A 186 1.49 -97.55 -57.13
C LEU A 186 2.48 -96.47 -57.57
N LEU A 187 3.08 -96.60 -58.76
CA LEU A 187 3.99 -95.60 -59.30
C LEU A 187 3.26 -94.28 -59.63
N GLU A 188 2.05 -94.34 -60.16
CA GLU A 188 1.24 -93.15 -60.41
C GLU A 188 0.88 -92.41 -59.11
N VAL A 189 0.48 -93.15 -58.07
CA VAL A 189 0.23 -92.55 -56.74
C VAL A 189 1.51 -91.97 -56.14
N GLU A 190 2.64 -92.66 -56.29
CA GLU A 190 3.94 -92.17 -55.81
C GLU A 190 4.38 -90.91 -56.58
N GLU A 191 4.14 -90.85 -57.89
CA GLU A 191 4.41 -89.69 -58.73
C GLU A 191 3.52 -88.50 -58.31
N GLN A 192 2.22 -88.72 -58.09
CA GLN A 192 1.31 -87.69 -57.58
C GLN A 192 1.74 -87.19 -56.20
N LYS A 193 2.12 -88.10 -55.30
CA LYS A 193 2.63 -87.74 -53.97
C LYS A 193 3.92 -86.92 -54.07
N ASN A 194 4.83 -87.31 -54.96
CA ASN A 194 6.07 -86.56 -55.20
C ASN A 194 5.81 -85.19 -55.83
N CYS A 195 4.86 -85.10 -56.77
CA CYS A 195 4.40 -83.83 -57.33
C CYS A 195 3.81 -82.91 -56.24
N HIS A 196 2.95 -83.44 -55.37
CA HIS A 196 2.38 -82.70 -54.25
C HIS A 196 3.46 -82.25 -53.26
N LYS A 197 4.40 -83.13 -52.89
CA LYS A 197 5.55 -82.81 -52.03
C LYS A 197 6.37 -81.66 -52.63
N ASN A 198 6.62 -81.69 -53.93
CA ASN A 198 7.40 -80.65 -54.61
C ASN A 198 6.63 -79.32 -54.67
N LYS A 199 5.31 -79.34 -54.93
CA LYS A 199 4.45 -78.15 -54.84
C LYS A 199 4.46 -77.56 -53.44
N LEU A 200 4.34 -78.41 -52.41
CA LEU A 200 4.37 -77.97 -51.01
C LEU A 200 5.73 -77.35 -50.65
N LYS A 201 6.85 -77.93 -51.10
CA LYS A 201 8.18 -77.35 -50.92
C LYS A 201 8.31 -75.98 -51.59
N ALA A 202 7.88 -75.86 -52.85
CA ALA A 202 7.92 -74.60 -53.57
C ALA A 202 7.08 -73.51 -52.88
N PHE A 203 5.88 -73.86 -52.42
CA PHE A 203 5.04 -72.96 -51.64
C PHE A 203 5.69 -72.54 -50.32
N ASN A 204 6.33 -73.48 -49.61
CA ASN A 204 7.02 -73.18 -48.35
C ASN A 204 8.25 -72.28 -48.59
N GLU A 205 9.03 -72.53 -49.63
CA GLU A 205 10.16 -71.70 -50.04
C GLU A 205 9.71 -70.28 -50.44
N GLU A 206 8.58 -70.17 -51.14
CA GLU A 206 7.99 -68.89 -51.49
C GLU A 206 7.50 -68.14 -50.24
N ALA A 207 6.78 -68.82 -49.33
CA ALA A 207 6.32 -68.23 -48.07
C ALA A 207 7.50 -67.77 -47.19
N LEU A 208 8.56 -68.57 -47.08
CA LEU A 208 9.79 -68.21 -46.38
C LEU A 208 10.51 -67.04 -47.04
N SER A 209 10.52 -66.96 -48.37
CA SER A 209 11.11 -65.83 -49.09
C SER A 209 10.33 -64.53 -48.87
N ARG A 210 8.98 -64.60 -48.89
CA ARG A 210 8.12 -63.46 -48.55
C ARG A 210 8.32 -63.01 -47.11
N LEU A 211 8.44 -63.94 -46.16
CA LEU A 211 8.69 -63.64 -44.76
C LEU A 211 10.06 -62.97 -44.55
N LYS A 212 11.11 -63.46 -45.22
CA LYS A 212 12.44 -62.82 -45.20
C LYS A 212 12.38 -61.40 -45.74
N ALA A 213 11.77 -61.19 -46.90
CA ALA A 213 11.61 -59.86 -47.49
C ALA A 213 10.87 -58.89 -46.54
N TYR A 214 9.79 -59.36 -45.90
CA TYR A 214 9.05 -58.57 -44.91
C TYR A 214 9.91 -58.16 -43.71
N TYR A 215 10.67 -59.09 -43.13
CA TYR A 215 11.57 -58.78 -42.01
C TYR A 215 12.72 -57.86 -42.43
N GLU A 216 13.26 -58.03 -43.64
CA GLU A 216 14.29 -57.15 -44.19
C GLU A 216 13.76 -55.73 -44.36
N ASP A 217 12.52 -55.56 -44.84
CA ASP A 217 11.89 -54.26 -45.00
C ASP A 217 11.59 -53.59 -43.66
N ILE A 218 11.03 -54.32 -42.69
CA ILE A 218 10.87 -53.81 -41.32
C ILE A 218 12.23 -53.39 -40.74
N THR A 219 13.26 -54.20 -40.92
CA THR A 219 14.60 -53.90 -40.39
C THR A 219 15.17 -52.65 -41.06
N ARG A 220 14.98 -52.50 -42.36
CA ARG A 220 15.37 -51.32 -43.14
C ARG A 220 14.64 -50.07 -42.64
N ASP A 221 13.33 -50.15 -42.45
CA ASP A 221 12.51 -49.05 -41.95
C ASP A 221 12.89 -48.65 -40.54
N ASN A 222 13.09 -49.62 -39.64
CA ASN A 222 13.57 -49.39 -38.28
C ASN A 222 14.95 -48.73 -38.28
N LEU A 223 15.87 -49.18 -39.13
CA LEU A 223 17.18 -48.53 -39.28
C LEU A 223 17.08 -47.11 -39.80
N GLN A 224 16.17 -46.84 -40.75
CA GLN A 224 15.91 -45.47 -41.23
C GLN A 224 15.33 -44.58 -40.12
N LEU A 225 14.39 -45.11 -39.32
CA LEU A 225 13.84 -44.39 -38.17
C LEU A 225 14.90 -44.06 -37.13
N VAL A 226 15.75 -45.04 -36.77
CA VAL A 226 16.87 -44.82 -35.85
C VAL A 226 17.82 -43.75 -36.38
N LYS A 227 18.13 -43.76 -37.69
CA LYS A 227 18.95 -42.72 -38.32
C LYS A 227 18.29 -41.34 -38.25
N LYS A 228 16.97 -41.24 -38.52
CA LYS A 228 16.21 -39.99 -38.41
C LYS A 228 16.22 -39.44 -36.98
N LEU A 229 15.93 -40.29 -35.99
CA LEU A 229 15.92 -39.91 -34.57
C LEU A 229 17.31 -39.48 -34.07
N ARG A 230 18.38 -40.15 -34.50
CA ARG A 230 19.75 -39.72 -34.18
C ARG A 230 20.06 -38.35 -34.77
N ALA A 231 19.74 -38.13 -36.05
CA ALA A 231 19.96 -36.84 -36.70
C ALA A 231 19.13 -35.71 -36.05
N GLU A 232 17.90 -35.99 -35.63
CA GLU A 232 17.07 -35.05 -34.87
C GLU A 232 17.66 -34.74 -33.50
N ASN A 233 18.13 -35.75 -32.76
CA ASN A 233 18.76 -35.57 -31.46
C ASN A 233 20.07 -34.76 -31.57
N GLU A 234 20.88 -35.01 -32.59
CA GLU A 234 22.07 -34.22 -32.89
C GLU A 234 21.74 -32.76 -33.21
N ARG A 235 20.71 -32.52 -34.03
CA ARG A 235 20.21 -31.16 -34.32
C ARG A 235 19.72 -30.46 -33.06
N MET A 236 18.94 -31.14 -32.21
CA MET A 236 18.45 -30.61 -30.94
C MET A 236 19.59 -30.29 -29.98
N SER A 237 20.59 -31.18 -29.88
CA SER A 237 21.80 -30.96 -29.07
C SER A 237 22.62 -29.76 -29.57
N ALA A 238 22.79 -29.61 -30.89
CA ALA A 238 23.45 -28.45 -31.48
C ALA A 238 22.69 -27.15 -31.20
N ASN A 239 21.35 -27.16 -31.32
CA ASN A 239 20.52 -26.00 -31.02
C ASN A 239 20.59 -25.62 -29.52
N ASN A 240 20.53 -26.61 -28.62
CA ASN A 240 20.69 -26.38 -27.18
C ASN A 240 22.06 -25.76 -26.84
N LYS A 241 23.13 -26.21 -27.49
CA LYS A 241 24.47 -25.60 -27.32
C LYS A 241 24.50 -24.15 -27.80
N ARG A 242 23.82 -23.82 -28.91
CA ARG A 242 23.70 -22.45 -29.41
C ARG A 242 22.90 -21.57 -28.44
N LEU A 243 21.72 -22.03 -28.03
CA LEU A 243 20.86 -21.31 -27.08
C LEU A 243 21.58 -21.07 -25.75
N LYS A 244 22.33 -22.06 -25.26
CA LYS A 244 23.15 -21.89 -24.05
C LYS A 244 24.17 -20.76 -24.21
N LYS A 245 24.88 -20.69 -25.34
CA LYS A 245 25.81 -19.58 -25.63
C LYS A 245 25.09 -18.23 -25.69
N GLU A 246 23.91 -18.17 -26.29
CA GLU A 246 23.10 -16.94 -26.33
C GLU A 246 22.65 -16.51 -24.93
N ILE A 247 22.21 -17.44 -24.09
CA ILE A 247 21.87 -17.19 -22.68
C ILE A 247 23.10 -16.66 -21.93
N ASP A 248 24.26 -17.28 -22.10
CA ASP A 248 25.50 -16.84 -21.44
C ASP A 248 25.91 -15.42 -21.87
N VAL A 249 25.76 -15.09 -23.16
CA VAL A 249 26.00 -13.73 -23.69
C VAL A 249 25.00 -12.72 -23.12
N MET A 250 23.70 -13.06 -23.10
CA MET A 250 22.68 -12.17 -22.51
C MET A 250 22.91 -12.00 -21.01
N ALA A 251 23.31 -13.05 -20.28
CA ALA A 251 23.63 -12.97 -18.86
C ALA A 251 24.83 -12.04 -18.61
N ALA A 252 25.88 -12.13 -19.42
CA ALA A 252 27.04 -11.24 -19.34
C ALA A 252 26.66 -9.77 -19.66
N GLN A 253 25.81 -9.55 -20.67
CA GLN A 253 25.30 -8.22 -21.00
C GLN A 253 24.44 -7.64 -19.86
N ASN A 254 23.53 -8.44 -19.30
CA ASN A 254 22.72 -8.05 -18.15
C ASN A 254 23.59 -7.73 -16.93
N ALA A 255 24.63 -8.51 -16.66
CA ALA A 255 25.58 -8.21 -15.59
C ALA A 255 26.31 -6.88 -15.83
N LYS A 256 26.73 -6.59 -17.06
CA LYS A 256 27.38 -5.33 -17.44
C LYS A 256 26.47 -4.11 -17.29
N ILE A 257 25.16 -4.25 -17.50
CA ILE A 257 24.18 -3.16 -17.38
C ILE A 257 23.71 -2.98 -15.93
N ARG A 258 23.71 -4.04 -15.12
CA ARG A 258 23.18 -4.01 -13.76
C ARG A 258 23.97 -3.11 -12.82
N GLU A 259 25.30 -3.15 -12.88
CA GLU A 259 26.14 -2.29 -12.03
C GLU A 259 25.99 -0.79 -12.34
N PRO A 260 26.09 -0.30 -13.59
CA PRO A 260 25.87 1.12 -13.87
C PRO A 260 24.44 1.56 -13.54
N LEU A 261 23.44 0.68 -13.66
CA LEU A 261 22.07 1.00 -13.23
C LEU A 261 22.02 1.26 -11.71
N LYS A 262 22.63 0.40 -10.90
CA LYS A 262 22.72 0.60 -9.44
C LYS A 262 23.47 1.88 -9.08
N GLU A 263 24.57 2.18 -9.77
CA GLU A 263 25.33 3.42 -9.56
C GLU A 263 24.47 4.66 -9.85
N GLN A 264 23.72 4.66 -10.96
CA GLN A 264 22.80 5.75 -11.30
C GLN A 264 21.66 5.89 -10.30
N GLU A 265 21.12 4.77 -9.80
CA GLU A 265 20.11 4.78 -8.73
C GLU A 265 20.65 5.37 -7.43
N ALA A 266 21.88 5.00 -7.04
CA ALA A 266 22.56 5.55 -5.88
C ALA A 266 22.86 7.06 -6.03
N LEU A 267 23.32 7.49 -7.20
CA LEU A 267 23.53 8.91 -7.52
C LEU A 267 22.21 9.69 -7.47
N LYS A 268 21.14 9.15 -8.04
CA LYS A 268 19.79 9.75 -7.98
C LYS A 268 19.31 9.88 -6.54
N ALA A 269 19.53 8.87 -5.69
CA ALA A 269 19.18 8.92 -4.28
C ALA A 269 19.98 10.03 -3.55
N ARG A 270 21.30 10.11 -3.78
CA ARG A 270 22.17 11.16 -3.21
C ARG A 270 21.73 12.56 -3.64
N LEU A 271 21.45 12.76 -4.93
CA LEU A 271 21.01 14.05 -5.46
C LEU A 271 19.64 14.46 -4.91
N LYS A 272 18.71 13.51 -4.72
CA LYS A 272 17.43 13.79 -4.04
C LYS A 272 17.62 14.27 -2.60
N VAL A 273 18.55 13.68 -1.87
CA VAL A 273 18.88 14.12 -0.51
C VAL A 273 19.47 15.54 -0.53
N GLN A 274 20.40 15.82 -1.45
CA GLN A 274 20.96 17.16 -1.62
C GLN A 274 19.90 18.20 -1.99
N LEU A 275 18.95 17.85 -2.86
CA LEU A 275 17.83 18.72 -3.23
C LEU A 275 17.00 19.12 -2.00
N ARG A 276 16.69 18.17 -1.12
CA ARG A 276 15.96 18.44 0.13
C ARG A 276 16.72 19.40 1.04
N PHE A 277 18.05 19.31 1.11
CA PHE A 277 18.86 20.26 1.87
C PHE A 277 18.80 21.67 1.26
N VAL A 278 18.94 21.78 -0.06
CA VAL A 278 18.81 23.07 -0.76
C VAL A 278 17.42 23.70 -0.58
N GLU A 279 16.36 22.90 -0.56
CA GLU A 279 15.00 23.38 -0.27
C GLU A 279 14.86 23.91 1.15
N LYS A 280 15.44 23.23 2.14
CA LYS A 280 15.52 23.70 3.53
C LYS A 280 16.31 25.01 3.62
N ASP A 281 17.46 25.10 2.97
CA ASP A 281 18.29 26.31 2.96
C ASP A 281 17.55 27.49 2.31
N LYS A 282 16.81 27.26 1.23
CA LYS A 282 15.93 28.27 0.62
C LYS A 282 14.85 28.76 1.57
N LEU A 283 14.28 27.88 2.41
CA LEU A 283 13.30 28.27 3.42
C LEU A 283 13.96 29.12 4.53
N VAL A 284 15.11 28.68 5.03
CA VAL A 284 15.90 29.43 6.04
C VAL A 284 16.26 30.82 5.50
N LEU A 285 16.73 30.91 4.26
CA LEU A 285 17.07 32.18 3.62
C LEU A 285 15.85 33.11 3.50
N ARG A 286 14.66 32.57 3.16
CA ARG A 286 13.42 33.37 3.13
C ARG A 286 13.05 33.90 4.52
N ASN A 287 13.17 33.07 5.56
CA ASN A 287 12.90 33.48 6.94
C ASN A 287 13.89 34.55 7.42
N LEU A 288 15.18 34.39 7.12
CA LEU A 288 16.21 35.38 7.43
C LEU A 288 15.96 36.71 6.70
N LYS A 289 15.57 36.67 5.42
CA LYS A 289 15.20 37.89 4.66
C LYS A 289 14.02 38.62 5.30
N ARG A 290 12.96 37.90 5.69
CA ARG A 290 11.81 38.49 6.38
C ARG A 290 12.21 39.12 7.72
N ARG A 291 13.04 38.43 8.51
CA ARG A 291 13.55 38.96 9.78
C ARG A 291 14.40 40.22 9.57
N ASN A 292 15.24 40.22 8.53
CA ASN A 292 16.06 41.38 8.20
C ASN A 292 15.19 42.58 7.81
N GLN A 293 14.16 42.39 6.98
CA GLN A 293 13.20 43.44 6.65
C GLN A 293 12.51 44.03 7.88
N MET A 294 12.04 43.19 8.81
CA MET A 294 11.46 43.65 10.08
C MET A 294 12.47 44.45 10.91
N MET A 295 13.73 44.01 10.98
CA MET A 295 14.79 44.74 11.69
C MET A 295 15.10 46.08 11.02
N GLU A 296 15.11 46.15 9.69
CA GLU A 296 15.28 47.39 8.94
C GLU A 296 14.13 48.39 9.21
N GLU A 297 12.89 47.90 9.28
CA GLU A 297 11.72 48.71 9.66
C GLU A 297 11.83 49.22 11.10
N ASN A 298 12.20 48.36 12.05
CA ASN A 298 12.43 48.75 13.43
C ASN A 298 13.53 49.81 13.56
N ILE A 299 14.63 49.67 12.81
CA ILE A 299 15.70 50.67 12.75
C ILE A 299 15.18 51.99 12.17
N LYS A 300 14.35 51.97 11.12
CA LYS A 300 13.73 53.18 10.56
C LYS A 300 12.82 53.87 11.57
N ASN A 301 11.99 53.10 12.28
CA ASN A 301 11.08 53.61 13.31
C ASN A 301 11.86 54.23 14.47
N ALA A 302 12.86 53.52 15.03
CA ALA A 302 13.72 54.06 16.08
C ALA A 302 14.46 55.34 15.62
N ARG A 303 14.93 55.41 14.37
CA ARG A 303 15.52 56.63 13.81
C ARG A 303 14.54 57.79 13.68
N MET A 304 13.24 57.52 13.46
CA MET A 304 12.20 58.55 13.45
C MET A 304 11.91 59.04 14.88
N GLU A 305 11.82 58.12 15.84
CA GLU A 305 11.62 58.44 17.26
C GLU A 305 12.75 59.31 17.81
N VAL A 306 14.01 58.96 17.53
CA VAL A 306 15.17 59.78 17.91
C VAL A 306 15.06 61.19 17.34
N ARG A 307 14.72 61.33 16.05
CA ARG A 307 14.51 62.65 15.43
C ARG A 307 13.39 63.44 16.10
N ASN A 308 12.28 62.79 16.45
CA ASN A 308 11.17 63.42 17.15
C ASN A 308 11.58 63.90 18.55
N LEU A 309 12.30 63.06 19.30
CA LEU A 309 12.83 63.40 20.62
C LEU A 309 13.85 64.54 20.55
N GLU A 310 14.72 64.57 19.54
CA GLU A 310 15.63 65.69 19.30
C GLU A 310 14.89 67.00 19.01
N HIS A 311 13.81 66.95 18.23
CA HIS A 311 12.95 68.11 17.98
C HIS A 311 12.27 68.58 19.27
N GLN A 312 11.73 67.68 20.08
CA GLN A 312 11.14 68.00 21.38
C GLN A 312 12.17 68.59 22.34
N LYS A 313 13.36 68.01 22.43
CA LYS A 313 14.48 68.55 23.22
C LYS A 313 14.82 69.98 22.80
N LYS A 314 14.91 70.26 21.50
CA LYS A 314 15.14 71.63 20.99
C LYS A 314 13.98 72.58 21.34
N ALA A 315 12.73 72.13 21.28
CA ALA A 315 11.58 72.94 21.64
C ALA A 315 11.55 73.28 23.13
N ILE A 316 11.77 72.29 23.99
CA ILE A 316 11.89 72.47 25.45
C ILE A 316 13.07 73.40 25.76
N GLY A 317 14.23 73.21 25.11
CA GLY A 317 15.38 74.10 25.27
C GLY A 317 15.08 75.57 24.93
N ARG A 318 14.28 75.82 23.88
CA ARG A 318 13.80 77.19 23.56
C ARG A 318 12.86 77.74 24.66
N SER A 319 11.93 76.92 25.15
CA SER A 319 11.02 77.32 26.23
C SER A 319 11.78 77.63 27.53
N ILE A 320 12.76 76.80 27.91
CA ILE A 320 13.64 77.06 29.04
C ILE A 320 14.39 78.39 28.84
N GLY A 321 14.97 78.62 27.65
CA GLY A 321 15.64 79.88 27.34
C GLY A 321 14.73 81.10 27.45
N GLN A 322 13.48 81.00 26.99
CA GLN A 322 12.47 82.06 27.11
C GLN A 322 12.09 82.32 28.58
N LEU A 323 11.85 81.26 29.36
CA LEU A 323 11.54 81.37 30.79
C LEU A 323 12.71 81.97 31.57
N GLN A 324 13.94 81.56 31.28
CA GLN A 324 15.13 82.15 31.88
C GLN A 324 15.30 83.64 31.53
N GLN A 325 14.97 84.04 30.30
CA GLN A 325 14.98 85.45 29.92
C GLN A 325 13.88 86.23 30.67
N SER A 326 12.65 85.72 30.67
CA SER A 326 11.54 86.33 31.40
C SER A 326 11.83 86.48 32.90
N LEU A 327 12.45 85.47 33.52
CA LEU A 327 12.86 85.54 34.92
C LEU A 327 13.92 86.63 35.15
N ARG A 328 14.91 86.77 34.25
CA ARG A 328 15.89 87.86 34.32
C ARG A 328 15.23 89.22 34.17
N ASP A 329 14.28 89.36 33.24
CA ASP A 329 13.55 90.61 33.01
C ASP A 329 12.75 90.99 34.28
N VAL A 330 11.98 90.06 34.85
CA VAL A 330 11.23 90.27 36.10
C VAL A 330 12.16 90.60 37.27
N HIS A 331 13.30 89.93 37.38
CA HIS A 331 14.27 90.23 38.43
C HIS A 331 14.86 91.63 38.27
N GLN A 332 15.20 92.04 37.03
CA GLN A 332 15.69 93.39 36.74
C GLN A 332 14.62 94.46 37.04
N GLU A 333 13.38 94.23 36.63
CA GLU A 333 12.25 95.11 36.93
C GLU A 333 12.00 95.23 38.44
N THR A 334 12.01 94.11 39.16
CA THR A 334 11.82 94.08 40.62
C THR A 334 12.98 94.77 41.33
N SER A 335 14.22 94.49 40.92
CA SER A 335 15.41 95.16 41.47
C SER A 335 15.41 96.66 41.19
N ALA A 336 14.98 97.09 39.99
CA ALA A 336 14.85 98.49 39.64
C ALA A 336 13.75 99.17 40.46
N GLY A 337 12.60 98.50 40.64
CA GLY A 337 11.50 98.97 41.47
C GLY A 337 11.89 99.09 42.95
N SER A 338 12.57 98.08 43.49
CA SER A 338 13.11 98.10 44.87
C SER A 338 14.17 99.18 45.05
N ALA A 339 15.09 99.33 44.09
CA ALA A 339 16.10 100.39 44.11
C ALA A 339 15.46 101.79 44.08
N ALA A 340 14.44 102.00 43.22
CA ALA A 340 13.70 103.24 43.15
C ALA A 340 12.93 103.54 44.45
N HIS A 341 12.26 102.53 45.04
CA HIS A 341 11.59 102.66 46.33
C HIS A 341 12.58 102.98 47.45
N GLY A 342 13.72 102.28 47.51
CA GLY A 342 14.79 102.56 48.45
C GLY A 342 15.39 103.96 48.28
N ALA A 343 15.52 104.46 47.05
CA ALA A 343 15.94 105.84 46.80
C ALA A 343 14.91 106.86 47.30
N LEU A 344 13.61 106.59 47.10
CA LEU A 344 12.52 107.44 47.60
C LEU A 344 12.50 107.47 49.13
N LEU A 345 12.62 106.32 49.80
CA LEU A 345 12.69 106.24 51.25
C LEU A 345 13.90 107.00 51.80
N ARG A 346 15.08 106.90 51.15
CA ARG A 346 16.25 107.69 51.54
C ARG A 346 15.99 109.19 51.40
N LEU A 347 15.30 109.62 50.32
CA LEU A 347 14.94 111.03 50.12
C LEU A 347 13.92 111.52 51.15
N GLN A 348 12.95 110.69 51.53
CA GLN A 348 12.02 111.01 52.62
C GLN A 348 12.74 111.07 53.97
N ALA A 349 13.68 110.15 54.22
CA ALA A 349 14.49 110.15 55.44
C ALA A 349 15.36 111.42 55.52
N THR A 350 15.99 111.86 54.42
CA THR A 350 16.76 113.10 54.42
C THR A 350 15.87 114.34 54.60
N GLU A 351 14.68 114.36 54.00
CA GLU A 351 13.72 115.46 54.17
C GLU A 351 13.21 115.55 55.63
N THR A 352 12.88 114.40 56.24
CA THR A 352 12.43 114.35 57.65
C THR A 352 13.55 114.71 58.61
N LEU A 353 14.79 114.26 58.37
CA LEU A 353 15.97 114.71 59.12
C LEU A 353 16.18 116.22 59.00
N ALA A 354 16.08 116.80 57.80
CA ALA A 354 16.19 118.25 57.62
C ALA A 354 15.10 119.03 58.38
N LYS A 355 13.86 118.50 58.44
CA LYS A 355 12.77 119.06 59.25
C LYS A 355 13.08 118.95 60.75
N LEU A 356 13.66 117.84 61.19
CA LEU A 356 14.07 117.62 62.59
C LEU A 356 15.20 118.58 62.99
N ASP A 357 16.22 118.74 62.16
CA ASP A 357 17.31 119.69 62.41
C ASP A 357 16.78 121.13 62.50
N SER A 358 15.85 121.49 61.62
CA SER A 358 15.19 122.81 61.65
C SER A 358 14.36 123.02 62.94
N SER A 359 13.67 121.98 63.43
CA SER A 359 12.91 122.07 64.67
C SER A 359 13.82 122.10 65.90
N PHE A 360 14.92 121.33 65.89
CA PHE A 360 15.95 121.36 66.92
C PHE A 360 16.60 122.73 67.01
N GLN A 361 16.99 123.34 65.88
CA GLN A 361 17.50 124.72 65.86
C GLN A 361 16.48 125.72 66.42
N ARG A 362 15.19 125.57 66.12
CA ARG A 362 14.11 126.41 66.67
C ARG A 362 13.97 126.23 68.18
N ILE A 363 14.02 124.99 68.69
CA ILE A 363 14.00 124.69 70.13
C ILE A 363 15.24 125.30 70.80
N GLN A 364 16.43 125.13 70.24
CA GLN A 364 17.67 125.69 70.78
C GLN A 364 17.63 127.22 70.83
N SER A 365 17.04 127.85 69.81
CA SER A 365 16.79 129.30 69.77
C SER A 365 15.81 129.75 70.87
N THR A 366 14.77 128.94 71.14
CA THR A 366 13.74 129.24 72.16
C THR A 366 14.26 128.97 73.59
N GLN A 367 15.11 127.96 73.77
CA GLN A 367 15.80 127.68 75.04
C GLN A 367 16.85 128.75 75.37
N SER A 368 17.35 129.47 74.36
CA SER A 368 18.27 130.60 74.56
C SER A 368 17.56 131.87 75.06
N CYS A 369 16.24 131.86 75.24
CA CYS A 369 15.49 132.93 75.92
C CYS A 369 15.53 132.74 77.45
N PRO A 370 16.21 133.60 78.22
CA PRO A 370 16.41 133.41 79.64
C PRO A 370 15.29 134.11 80.40
N ASN A 371 14.16 133.44 80.66
CA ASN A 371 13.14 133.96 81.60
C ASN A 371 12.28 132.87 82.28
N LEU A 372 12.62 131.58 82.17
CA LEU A 372 11.96 130.52 82.93
C LEU A 372 12.94 129.77 83.84
N PRO A 373 12.61 129.56 85.13
CA PRO A 373 13.46 128.83 86.07
C PRO A 373 13.61 127.35 85.65
N PRO A 374 14.84 126.78 85.72
CA PRO A 374 15.17 125.46 85.18
C PRO A 374 14.39 124.29 85.82
N GLY A 375 13.89 124.45 87.05
CA GLY A 375 13.06 123.43 87.70
C GLY A 375 11.62 123.34 87.18
N VAL A 376 11.02 124.45 86.73
CA VAL A 376 9.61 124.48 86.28
C VAL A 376 9.50 124.05 84.83
N SER A 377 10.45 124.44 83.98
CA SER A 377 10.50 123.97 82.58
C SER A 377 10.74 122.46 82.52
N SER A 378 11.60 121.90 83.38
CA SER A 378 11.83 120.45 83.45
C SER A 378 10.59 119.70 83.92
N ALA A 379 9.90 120.18 84.96
CA ALA A 379 8.68 119.55 85.47
C ALA A 379 7.51 119.61 84.46
N ILE A 380 7.37 120.72 83.72
CA ILE A 380 6.38 120.83 82.64
C ILE A 380 6.76 119.91 81.47
N CYS A 381 8.04 119.83 81.10
CA CYS A 381 8.52 118.89 80.07
C CYS A 381 8.27 117.43 80.48
N GLU A 382 8.54 117.04 81.72
CA GLU A 382 8.24 115.71 82.25
C GLU A 382 6.75 115.42 82.23
N LEU A 383 5.90 116.37 82.62
CA LEU A 383 4.44 116.19 82.58
C LEU A 383 3.93 116.04 81.13
N ILE A 384 4.45 116.83 80.20
CA ILE A 384 4.12 116.71 78.77
C ILE A 384 4.64 115.38 78.22
N GLN A 385 5.86 114.97 78.57
CA GLN A 385 6.44 113.69 78.17
C GLN A 385 5.60 112.52 78.68
N GLN A 386 5.18 112.57 79.95
CA GLN A 386 4.31 111.59 80.58
C GLN A 386 2.94 111.56 79.88
N THR A 387 2.34 112.73 79.63
CA THR A 387 1.05 112.81 78.91
C THR A 387 1.15 112.24 77.49
N ILE A 388 2.26 112.49 76.78
CA ILE A 388 2.51 111.93 75.44
C ILE A 388 2.73 110.42 75.52
N THR A 389 3.47 109.93 76.50
CA THR A 389 3.70 108.49 76.66
C THR A 389 2.42 107.75 77.06
N ASP A 390 1.64 108.32 77.98
CA ASP A 390 0.32 107.81 78.36
C ASP A 390 -0.65 107.83 77.17
N HIS A 391 -0.65 108.90 76.37
CA HIS A 391 -1.47 108.98 75.15
C HIS A 391 -1.05 107.95 74.11
N ASN A 392 0.25 107.81 73.84
CA ASN A 392 0.78 106.81 72.90
C ASN A 392 0.55 105.37 73.39
N GLN A 393 0.54 105.14 74.72
CA GLN A 393 0.17 103.84 75.30
C GLN A 393 -1.33 103.59 75.11
N CYS A 394 -2.18 104.56 75.45
CA CYS A 394 -3.62 104.48 75.24
C CYS A 394 -3.97 104.27 73.76
N GLU A 395 -3.31 104.96 72.82
CA GLU A 395 -3.52 104.78 71.39
C GLU A 395 -3.12 103.37 70.93
N ARG A 396 -2.03 102.81 71.46
CA ARG A 396 -1.63 101.42 71.19
C ARG A 396 -2.65 100.44 71.75
N ASP A 397 -3.09 100.62 72.99
CA ASP A 397 -4.09 99.77 73.64
C ASP A 397 -5.43 99.83 72.87
N LEU A 398 -5.82 101.01 72.37
CA LEU A 398 -7.03 101.18 71.56
C LEU A 398 -6.92 100.48 70.20
N LYS A 399 -5.76 100.56 69.54
CA LYS A 399 -5.50 99.86 68.27
C LYS A 399 -5.50 98.33 68.46
N GLU A 400 -4.94 97.86 69.57
CA GLU A 400 -4.93 96.46 69.98
C GLU A 400 -6.36 95.94 70.22
N GLU A 401 -7.17 96.69 70.98
CA GLU A 401 -8.58 96.35 71.24
C GLU A 401 -9.44 96.39 69.98
N LEU A 402 -9.22 97.38 69.11
CA LEU A 402 -9.90 97.46 67.82
C LEU A 402 -9.57 96.23 66.95
N ARG A 403 -8.31 95.82 66.91
CA ARG A 403 -7.88 94.60 66.20
C ARG A 403 -8.57 93.36 66.78
N ARG A 404 -8.57 93.18 68.10
CA ARG A 404 -9.29 92.07 68.76
C ARG A 404 -10.78 92.06 68.42
N CYS A 405 -11.43 93.23 68.40
CA CYS A 405 -12.83 93.34 68.01
C CYS A 405 -13.08 92.98 66.55
N ILE A 406 -12.19 93.37 65.63
CA ILE A 406 -12.26 93.01 64.21
C ILE A 406 -12.09 91.50 64.01
N GLU A 407 -11.11 90.90 64.68
CA GLU A 407 -10.86 89.45 64.67
C GLU A 407 -12.10 88.69 65.17
N ALA A 408 -12.62 89.03 66.36
CA ALA A 408 -13.82 88.41 66.91
C ALA A 408 -15.06 88.58 66.01
N TYR A 409 -15.22 89.74 65.38
CA TYR A 409 -16.29 89.98 64.41
C TYR A 409 -16.14 89.10 63.15
N ASN A 410 -14.93 88.99 62.60
CA ASN A 410 -14.67 88.15 61.43
C ASN A 410 -14.88 86.67 61.76
N ASP A 411 -14.45 86.21 62.93
CA ASP A 411 -14.68 84.85 63.42
C ASP A 411 -16.17 84.55 63.61
N MET A 412 -16.93 85.49 64.19
CA MET A 412 -18.38 85.38 64.29
C MET A 412 -19.03 85.30 62.90
N LEU A 413 -18.56 86.07 61.91
CA LEU A 413 -19.09 85.97 60.54
C LEU A 413 -18.80 84.61 59.90
N VAL A 414 -17.61 84.04 60.11
CA VAL A 414 -17.28 82.69 59.64
C VAL A 414 -18.17 81.66 60.32
N PHE A 415 -18.34 81.75 61.64
CA PHE A 415 -19.24 80.88 62.41
C PHE A 415 -20.70 80.96 61.92
N MET A 416 -21.21 82.17 61.70
CA MET A 416 -22.58 82.38 61.22
C MET A 416 -22.78 81.87 59.79
N ARG A 417 -21.78 82.02 58.91
CA ARG A 417 -21.82 81.45 57.55
C ARG A 417 -21.84 79.93 57.60
N HIS A 418 -20.99 79.31 58.41
CA HIS A 418 -20.97 77.87 58.62
C HIS A 418 -22.32 77.35 59.16
N ARG A 419 -22.93 78.04 60.12
CA ARG A 419 -24.24 77.64 60.66
C ARG A 419 -25.37 77.77 59.65
N LEU A 420 -25.29 78.72 58.71
CA LEU A 420 -26.26 78.83 57.61
C LEU A 420 -26.07 77.73 56.56
N ASP A 421 -24.82 77.31 56.29
CA ASP A 421 -24.55 76.15 55.43
C ASP A 421 -25.16 74.87 56.02
N GLU A 422 -25.02 74.65 57.33
CA GLU A 422 -25.66 73.51 58.01
C GLU A 422 -27.20 73.52 57.88
N LEU A 423 -27.80 74.70 57.76
CA LEU A 423 -29.25 74.89 57.62
C LEU A 423 -29.70 74.97 56.14
N ASN A 424 -28.78 74.81 55.17
CA ASN A 424 -29.02 74.96 53.74
C ASN A 424 -29.65 76.31 53.35
N VAL A 425 -29.36 77.37 54.10
CA VAL A 425 -29.82 78.73 53.81
C VAL A 425 -28.71 79.48 53.06
N PRO A 426 -28.95 79.99 51.85
CA PRO A 426 -27.91 80.64 51.06
C PRO A 426 -27.34 81.89 51.77
N HIS A 427 -26.01 82.03 51.70
CA HIS A 427 -25.23 83.10 52.34
C HIS A 427 -25.63 84.53 51.94
N SER A 428 -26.45 84.70 50.90
CA SER A 428 -27.04 85.99 50.50
C SER A 428 -27.88 86.65 51.60
N SER A 429 -28.25 85.88 52.63
CA SER A 429 -28.96 86.33 53.83
C SER A 429 -28.10 87.18 54.78
N ILE A 430 -26.75 87.04 54.75
CA ILE A 430 -25.81 87.84 55.55
C ILE A 430 -25.11 88.85 54.64
N LYS A 431 -25.55 90.11 54.67
CA LYS A 431 -24.91 91.22 53.91
C LYS A 431 -23.62 91.76 54.55
N ALA A 432 -23.09 91.10 55.57
CA ALA A 432 -21.91 91.53 56.31
C ALA A 432 -20.60 91.13 55.59
N LYS A 433 -19.72 92.12 55.39
CA LYS A 433 -18.38 91.96 54.81
C LYS A 433 -17.33 91.80 55.91
N SER A 434 -16.33 90.96 55.66
CA SER A 434 -15.14 90.83 56.51
C SER A 434 -14.35 92.13 56.50
N ILE A 435 -13.83 92.54 57.66
CA ILE A 435 -13.04 93.76 57.81
C ILE A 435 -11.57 93.37 57.80
N VAL A 436 -10.79 93.94 56.88
CA VAL A 436 -9.32 93.76 56.82
C VAL A 436 -8.67 94.93 57.56
N TYR A 437 -7.93 94.64 58.63
CA TYR A 437 -7.11 95.63 59.34
C TYR A 437 -5.73 95.71 58.67
N GLU A 438 -5.50 96.75 57.85
CA GLU A 438 -4.17 97.05 57.32
C GLU A 438 -3.33 97.72 58.42
N GLN A 439 -2.54 96.92 59.13
CA GLN A 439 -1.49 97.46 59.99
C GLN A 439 -0.36 97.93 59.09
N THR A 440 -0.09 99.24 59.05
CA THR A 440 1.16 99.78 58.54
C THR A 440 2.28 99.33 59.48
N GLN A 441 2.80 98.13 59.24
CA GLN A 441 3.97 97.64 59.96
C GLN A 441 5.18 98.52 59.60
N GLY A 442 5.68 99.23 60.60
CA GLY A 442 7.05 99.69 60.60
C GLY A 442 7.98 98.49 60.51
N MET A 443 8.97 98.63 59.62
CA MET A 443 10.23 97.89 59.50
C MET A 443 10.48 96.84 60.60
N PRO A 444 10.59 95.55 60.24
CA PRO A 444 11.18 94.57 61.14
C PRO A 444 12.67 94.83 61.32
N ASP A 445 13.07 94.66 62.57
CA ASP A 445 14.40 94.75 63.15
C ASP A 445 15.40 93.84 62.43
N ILE A 446 16.62 94.33 62.28
CA ILE A 446 17.78 93.61 61.75
C ILE A 446 18.38 92.82 62.91
N GLY A 447 18.27 91.50 62.90
CA GLY A 447 18.95 90.64 63.87
C GLY A 447 18.83 89.15 63.55
N ASP A 448 19.95 88.57 63.11
CA ASP A 448 20.35 87.15 63.17
C ASP A 448 19.57 86.10 62.33
N GLU A 449 19.98 85.95 61.06
CA GLU A 449 20.00 84.63 60.40
C GLU A 449 21.34 83.94 60.69
N SER A 450 21.36 83.19 61.78
CA SER A 450 22.32 82.13 62.04
C SER A 450 22.13 81.00 61.03
N VAL A 451 23.06 80.87 60.10
CA VAL A 451 23.25 79.69 59.25
C VAL A 451 23.70 78.52 60.14
N SER A 452 22.85 77.50 60.31
CA SER A 452 23.27 76.16 60.71
C SER A 452 22.27 75.11 60.22
N ALA A 453 22.70 74.42 59.16
CA ALA A 453 22.54 72.99 58.87
C ALA A 453 21.21 72.27 59.17
N SER A 454 20.57 71.75 58.13
CA SER A 454 20.36 70.30 57.97
C SER A 454 19.86 69.97 56.57
N GLU A 455 20.78 69.51 55.72
CA GLU A 455 20.47 68.78 54.50
C GLU A 455 20.59 67.28 54.85
N THR A 456 19.45 66.64 55.08
CA THR A 456 19.32 65.17 55.06
C THR A 456 18.36 64.81 53.95
N ALA A 457 18.86 64.00 53.02
CA ALA A 457 18.10 63.30 52.00
C ALA A 457 16.88 62.55 52.58
N PRO A 458 15.92 62.16 51.73
CA PRO A 458 16.03 60.78 51.30
C PRO A 458 15.77 60.52 49.81
N ASP A 459 16.32 59.36 49.49
CA ASP A 459 16.31 58.55 48.30
C ASP A 459 14.91 58.19 47.78
N GLY A 460 14.88 57.73 46.54
CA GLY A 460 13.67 57.45 45.78
C GLY A 460 12.82 56.29 46.29
N LYS A 461 11.59 56.24 45.79
CA LYS A 461 11.07 55.05 45.08
C LYS A 461 9.69 55.29 44.51
N ASP A 462 9.51 54.63 43.38
CA ASP A 462 8.28 54.38 42.64
C ASP A 462 7.05 54.12 43.51
N THR A 463 5.89 54.59 43.03
CA THR A 463 4.61 53.97 43.36
C THR A 463 3.71 54.01 42.13
N THR A 464 3.71 52.89 41.42
CA THR A 464 2.56 52.35 40.70
C THR A 464 1.58 51.75 41.71
N VAL A 465 0.29 52.13 41.67
CA VAL A 465 -0.81 51.29 42.19
C VAL A 465 -2.07 51.47 41.34
N ASN A 466 -2.62 50.30 40.98
CA ASN A 466 -3.87 49.99 40.29
C ASN A 466 -5.13 50.31 41.11
N GLN A 467 -6.30 50.30 40.44
CA GLN A 467 -7.62 50.11 41.06
C GLN A 467 -8.22 48.73 40.69
N GLU A 468 -8.93 48.14 41.65
CA GLU A 468 -9.37 46.74 41.81
C GLU A 468 -10.58 46.31 40.93
N SER A 469 -10.75 45.00 40.67
CA SER A 469 -11.68 44.08 41.36
C SER A 469 -11.54 42.67 40.72
N GLY A 470 -11.70 41.49 41.34
CA GLY A 470 -11.92 41.03 42.72
C GLY A 470 -12.03 39.47 42.73
N GLN A 471 -11.75 38.85 43.89
CA GLN A 471 -12.18 37.51 44.39
C GLN A 471 -11.74 36.22 43.61
N ALA A 472 -11.34 35.08 44.21
CA ALA A 472 -11.22 34.61 45.60
C ALA A 472 -10.33 33.34 45.69
N SER A 473 -9.72 33.16 46.87
CA SER A 473 -9.46 31.92 47.65
C SER A 473 -8.59 30.77 47.08
N VAL A 474 -7.37 30.54 47.62
CA VAL A 474 -6.97 29.66 48.77
C VAL A 474 -6.60 28.23 48.30
N GLU A 475 -5.52 27.54 48.69
CA GLU A 475 -4.27 27.78 49.44
C GLU A 475 -3.56 26.40 49.61
N TRP A 476 -2.21 26.39 49.64
CA TRP A 476 -1.24 25.32 50.05
C TRP A 476 -1.19 23.98 49.27
N LYS A 477 -0.07 23.24 49.16
CA LYS A 477 1.23 23.28 49.87
C LYS A 477 2.30 22.49 49.10
N GLU A 478 3.53 22.97 49.18
CA GLU A 478 4.78 22.25 48.93
C GLU A 478 4.85 20.91 49.70
N ARG A 479 5.56 19.89 49.18
CA ARG A 479 7.01 19.70 49.42
C ARG A 479 7.53 18.42 48.75
N ALA A 480 8.82 18.48 48.46
CA ALA A 480 9.68 17.42 47.96
C ALA A 480 9.97 16.32 49.00
N ASP A 481 10.25 15.13 48.45
CA ASP A 481 11.19 14.06 48.86
C ASP A 481 10.62 12.77 48.22
N GLY A 482 11.34 11.87 47.55
CA GLY A 482 12.71 11.41 47.72
C GLY A 482 12.67 9.89 47.96
N SER A 483 13.35 9.11 47.10
CA SER A 483 13.74 7.69 47.26
C SER A 483 12.63 6.62 47.07
N VAL A 484 12.81 5.34 46.69
CA VAL A 484 13.88 4.43 46.20
C VAL A 484 13.18 3.04 46.03
N ALA A 485 13.83 2.09 45.33
CA ALA A 485 13.65 0.61 45.39
C ALA A 485 12.78 -0.03 44.28
N THR A 486 13.38 -0.65 43.24
CA THR A 486 13.75 -2.10 43.09
C THR A 486 12.55 -3.06 42.99
N GLY A 487 12.49 -4.10 42.16
CA GLY A 487 13.45 -4.79 41.27
C GLY A 487 12.66 -5.65 40.26
N SER A 488 13.21 -5.98 39.09
CA SER A 488 14.08 -7.15 38.80
C SER A 488 13.29 -8.42 38.47
N LEU A 489 13.57 -8.97 37.28
CA LEU A 489 13.89 -10.38 36.96
C LEU A 489 13.90 -10.51 35.41
N THR A 490 15.08 -10.50 34.77
CA THR A 490 15.86 -11.68 34.29
C THR A 490 15.13 -12.51 33.23
N GLY A 491 15.70 -12.87 32.08
CA GLY A 491 17.07 -12.72 31.56
C GLY A 491 17.32 -13.78 30.49
N ALA A 492 18.23 -13.46 29.55
CA ALA A 492 19.13 -14.37 28.80
C ALA A 492 18.46 -15.44 27.88
N SER A 493 19.03 -15.91 26.77
CA SER A 493 20.37 -15.82 26.18
C SER A 493 20.39 -16.57 24.83
N ILE A 494 21.45 -16.37 24.07
CA ILE A 494 22.13 -17.30 23.13
C ILE A 494 21.87 -17.19 21.61
N ASP A 495 23.01 -16.90 20.98
CA ASP A 495 23.44 -17.06 19.58
C ASP A 495 23.04 -18.37 18.89
N ARG A 496 22.85 -18.32 17.56
CA ARG A 496 23.81 -18.95 16.62
C ARG A 496 23.42 -18.80 15.15
N GLU A 497 24.48 -18.53 14.38
CA GLU A 497 24.64 -18.78 12.96
C GLU A 497 24.19 -20.20 12.55
N SER A 498 23.63 -20.34 11.34
CA SER A 498 24.21 -21.23 10.32
C SER A 498 23.46 -21.18 8.99
N VAL A 499 24.17 -20.76 7.94
CA VAL A 499 24.03 -21.26 6.57
C VAL A 499 24.82 -22.59 6.47
N PRO A 500 24.32 -23.66 5.81
CA PRO A 500 24.84 -24.06 4.49
C PRO A 500 23.74 -24.57 3.52
N LYS A 501 23.78 -24.24 2.23
CA LYS A 501 24.38 -24.98 1.09
C LYS A 501 23.79 -26.37 0.77
N SER A 502 23.22 -26.45 -0.44
CA SER A 502 23.42 -27.46 -1.50
C SER A 502 23.42 -28.96 -1.16
N CYS A 503 22.56 -29.75 -1.81
CA CYS A 503 22.92 -30.63 -2.94
C CYS A 503 21.86 -31.72 -3.22
N SER A 504 21.84 -32.12 -4.50
CA SER A 504 21.56 -33.47 -5.03
C SER A 504 20.13 -34.06 -4.97
N HIS A 505 19.54 -34.18 -6.16
CA HIS A 505 18.73 -35.33 -6.60
C HIS A 505 19.50 -36.66 -6.42
N PRO A 506 18.82 -37.83 -6.29
CA PRO A 506 18.36 -38.55 -7.48
C PRO A 506 17.00 -39.27 -7.35
N SER A 507 16.46 -39.58 -8.53
CA SER A 507 15.46 -40.58 -8.90
C SER A 507 15.17 -41.73 -7.93
N GLY A 508 13.89 -42.05 -7.78
CA GLY A 508 13.40 -43.36 -7.34
C GLY A 508 11.95 -43.55 -7.77
N TRP A 509 11.72 -44.40 -8.77
CA TRP A 509 10.41 -44.85 -9.20
C TRP A 509 9.82 -45.76 -8.12
N ALA A 510 8.58 -45.51 -7.71
CA ALA A 510 7.79 -46.46 -6.93
C ALA A 510 6.42 -46.61 -7.58
N ILE A 511 6.26 -47.71 -8.31
CA ILE A 511 4.98 -48.26 -8.73
C ILE A 511 4.35 -48.88 -7.49
N THR A 512 3.18 -48.38 -7.08
CA THR A 512 2.33 -49.08 -6.10
C THR A 512 0.91 -49.12 -6.64
N TYR A 513 0.51 -50.30 -7.13
CA TYR A 513 -0.89 -50.70 -7.18
C TYR A 513 -1.39 -50.98 -5.77
N PRO A 514 -2.67 -50.71 -5.49
CA PRO A 514 -3.44 -51.60 -4.65
C PRO A 514 -4.68 -52.12 -5.39
N THR A 515 -4.60 -53.42 -5.71
CA THR A 515 -5.59 -54.46 -5.40
C THR A 515 -7.07 -54.10 -5.27
N ALA A 516 -7.85 -54.72 -6.14
CA ALA A 516 -9.29 -54.93 -6.06
C ALA A 516 -9.70 -55.79 -4.84
N LYS A 517 -10.76 -55.34 -4.18
CA LYS A 517 -11.81 -56.08 -3.44
C LYS A 517 -13.06 -55.17 -3.58
N GLY A 518 -14.19 -55.53 -4.21
CA GLY A 518 -15.11 -56.63 -3.87
C GLY A 518 -15.55 -56.45 -2.42
N SER A 519 -16.76 -56.05 -2.04
CA SER A 519 -18.08 -56.26 -2.62
C SER A 519 -19.13 -55.35 -1.93
N ASP A 520 -20.34 -55.34 -2.49
CA ASP A 520 -21.65 -55.13 -1.85
C ASP A 520 -22.01 -53.74 -1.29
N ASN A 521 -22.85 -53.00 -2.04
CA ASN A 521 -24.26 -52.81 -1.64
C ASN A 521 -25.04 -52.02 -2.71
N ILE A 522 -26.07 -52.68 -3.23
CA ILE A 522 -27.16 -52.07 -3.98
C ILE A 522 -28.18 -51.59 -2.96
N HIS A 523 -28.55 -50.31 -2.98
CA HIS A 523 -29.87 -49.87 -2.53
C HIS A 523 -30.40 -48.76 -3.45
N LEU A 524 -31.44 -49.13 -4.21
CA LEU A 524 -32.43 -48.22 -4.75
C LEU A 524 -33.27 -47.64 -3.60
N GLY A 525 -33.62 -46.35 -3.69
CA GLY A 525 -34.67 -45.78 -2.85
C GLY A 525 -34.70 -44.26 -2.82
N GLN A 526 -35.58 -43.66 -3.62
CA GLN A 526 -36.06 -42.28 -3.46
C GLN A 526 -36.78 -42.14 -2.11
N VAL A 527 -36.39 -41.22 -1.23
CA VAL A 527 -37.31 -40.43 -0.37
C VAL A 527 -36.63 -39.11 0.03
N THR A 528 -37.33 -38.02 -0.22
CA THR A 528 -37.12 -36.65 0.24
C THR A 528 -37.58 -36.48 1.70
N LEU A 529 -36.74 -35.94 2.59
CA LEU A 529 -37.22 -35.28 3.82
C LEU A 529 -36.33 -34.08 4.21
N ARG A 530 -37.00 -32.95 4.43
CA ARG A 530 -36.53 -31.65 4.97
C ARG A 530 -36.57 -31.66 6.52
N ARG A 531 -35.88 -30.64 7.09
CA ARG A 531 -35.88 -30.07 8.47
C ARG A 531 -34.67 -30.50 9.31
N LEU A 532 -34.09 -29.67 10.18
CA LEU A 532 -34.35 -28.29 10.63
C LEU A 532 -33.05 -27.73 11.20
N THR A 533 -32.93 -26.41 11.16
CA THR A 533 -32.00 -25.57 11.93
C THR A 533 -32.12 -25.78 13.44
N GLY A 534 -31.00 -25.70 14.17
CA GLY A 534 -31.01 -25.38 15.60
C GLY A 534 -29.80 -25.89 16.40
N SER A 535 -28.66 -25.17 16.37
CA SER A 535 -28.05 -24.49 17.53
C SER A 535 -26.92 -23.59 17.03
#